data_AF-A0A7C3R055-F1
#
_entry.id   AF-A0A7C3R055-F1
#
_cell.length_a   1.000
_cell.length_b   1.000
_cell.length_c   1.000
_cell.angle_alpha   90.00
_cell.angle_beta   90.00
_cell.angle_gamma   90.00
#
_symmetry.space_group_name_H-M   'P 1'
#
loop_
_entity.id
_entity.type
_entity.pdbx_description
1 polymer ?
#
loop_
_entity_poly.entity_id
_entity_poly.type
_entity_poly.pdbx_seq_one_letter_code
_entity_poly.pdbx_strand_id
1 'polypeptide(L)'
;MGAIWERSTITSVDFCARVAMPGMLGFSGDIASLPEEARERLRGHIAFFKEWREFIAGSVAHLLTPPRPKEDRTGWAALQLQRPGAGTSLLFVYRLDDATDRRWFYPRALEPERLYVVSDVDQPAERSSHRSGAELMREGLEVTLPTRYSATIICLREEEKAR
;
A
#
# COMPACT_ATOMS: atom_id res chain seq x y z
N MET A 1 8.47 -11.58 -30.17
CA MET A 1 9.62 -11.20 -29.33
C MET A 1 9.34 -11.79 -27.95
N GLY A 2 10.02 -12.86 -27.56
CA GLY A 2 9.70 -13.63 -26.35
C GLY A 2 10.00 -12.84 -25.07
N ALA A 3 9.26 -13.13 -24.00
CA ALA A 3 9.60 -12.63 -22.67
C ALA A 3 10.96 -13.23 -22.26
N ILE A 4 12.02 -12.46 -22.45
CA ILE A 4 13.34 -12.79 -21.95
C ILE A 4 13.33 -12.58 -20.43
N TRP A 5 13.30 -13.68 -19.68
CA TRP A 5 13.35 -13.74 -18.21
C TRP A 5 14.73 -13.33 -17.65
N GLU A 6 15.49 -12.49 -18.35
CA GLU A 6 16.86 -12.11 -18.01
C GLU A 6 16.97 -11.31 -16.70
N ARG A 7 15.84 -10.82 -16.16
CA ARG A 7 15.77 -10.11 -14.89
C ARG A 7 14.66 -10.70 -14.02
N SER A 8 15.03 -11.61 -13.14
CA SER A 8 14.18 -12.12 -12.06
C SER A 8 14.83 -11.81 -10.71
N THR A 9 14.01 -11.72 -9.66
CA THR A 9 14.48 -11.60 -8.28
C THR A 9 13.64 -12.50 -7.40
N ILE A 10 14.27 -13.05 -6.37
CA ILE A 10 13.55 -13.74 -5.29
C ILE A 10 12.99 -12.66 -4.36
N THR A 11 11.71 -12.77 -4.01
CA THR A 11 11.03 -11.87 -3.08
C THR A 11 9.82 -12.59 -2.46
N SER A 12 9.21 -11.99 -1.44
CA SER A 12 8.01 -12.55 -0.82
C SER A 12 6.77 -12.39 -1.73
N VAL A 13 5.83 -13.33 -1.57
CA VAL A 13 4.50 -13.27 -2.22
C VAL A 13 3.75 -12.00 -1.84
N ASP A 14 3.91 -11.52 -0.60
CA ASP A 14 3.26 -10.32 -0.09
C ASP A 14 3.72 -9.07 -0.82
N PHE A 15 5.04 -8.94 -1.00
CA PHE A 15 5.62 -7.81 -1.70
C PHE A 15 5.16 -7.82 -3.18
N CYS A 16 5.23 -8.97 -3.84
CA CYS A 16 4.75 -9.12 -5.21
C CYS A 16 3.27 -8.74 -5.36
N ALA A 17 2.40 -9.26 -4.51
CA ALA A 17 0.97 -8.98 -4.57
C ALA A 17 0.69 -7.49 -4.36
N ARG A 18 1.31 -6.86 -3.36
CA ARG A 18 1.11 -5.43 -3.03
C ARG A 18 1.66 -4.48 -4.08
N VAL A 19 2.73 -4.84 -4.78
CA VAL A 19 3.25 -4.05 -5.91
C VAL A 19 2.31 -4.09 -7.10
N ALA A 20 1.60 -5.21 -7.31
CA ALA A 20 0.68 -5.37 -8.43
C ALA A 20 -0.73 -4.80 -8.18
N MET A 21 -1.05 -4.42 -6.93
CA MET A 21 -2.40 -3.94 -6.54
C MET A 21 -2.76 -2.52 -7.01
N PRO A 22 -1.86 -1.51 -7.05
CA PRO A 22 -2.18 -0.15 -7.52
C PRO A 22 -2.41 -0.08 -9.04
N GLY A 23 -3.46 -0.74 -9.50
CA GLY A 23 -3.79 -0.93 -10.91
C GLY A 23 -4.64 -2.18 -11.11
N MET A 24 -4.18 -3.08 -11.98
CA MET A 24 -4.84 -4.35 -12.27
C MET A 24 -4.02 -5.51 -11.73
N LEU A 25 -4.52 -6.18 -10.69
CA LEU A 25 -3.86 -7.36 -10.12
C LEU A 25 -3.96 -8.54 -11.09
N GLY A 26 -2.80 -9.12 -11.42
CA GLY A 26 -2.69 -10.31 -12.24
C GLY A 26 -1.49 -11.16 -11.83
N PHE A 27 -1.59 -12.47 -12.00
CA PHE A 27 -0.54 -13.43 -11.70
C PHE A 27 -0.26 -14.30 -12.93
N SER A 28 0.98 -14.72 -13.09
CA SER A 28 1.41 -15.63 -14.16
C SER A 28 2.48 -16.58 -13.64
N GLY A 29 2.60 -17.75 -14.26
CA GLY A 29 3.48 -18.83 -13.81
C GLY A 29 2.72 -20.02 -13.19
N ASP A 30 3.46 -20.97 -12.62
CA ASP A 30 2.88 -22.14 -11.97
C ASP A 30 2.46 -21.82 -10.52
N ILE A 31 1.28 -21.20 -10.40
CA ILE A 31 0.68 -20.84 -9.11
C ILE A 31 0.30 -22.10 -8.32
N ALA A 32 -0.02 -23.21 -8.99
CA ALA A 32 -0.43 -24.45 -8.34
C ALA A 32 0.72 -25.10 -7.55
N SER A 33 1.95 -24.91 -8.03
CA SER A 33 3.18 -25.40 -7.36
C SER A 33 3.64 -24.59 -6.13
N LEU A 34 2.99 -23.46 -5.82
CA LEU A 34 3.37 -22.64 -4.67
C LEU A 34 3.19 -23.42 -3.34
N PRO A 35 4.09 -23.21 -2.35
CA PRO A 35 3.89 -23.71 -0.99
C PRO A 35 2.55 -23.26 -0.40
N GLU A 36 1.95 -24.10 0.46
CA GLU A 36 0.63 -23.83 1.03
C GLU A 36 0.55 -22.47 1.74
N GLU A 37 1.56 -22.12 2.52
CA GLU A 37 1.66 -20.82 3.20
C GLU A 37 1.60 -19.65 2.20
N ALA A 38 2.31 -19.75 1.08
CA ALA A 38 2.29 -18.73 0.04
C ALA A 38 0.92 -18.63 -0.65
N ARG A 39 0.23 -19.76 -0.84
CA ARG A 39 -1.14 -19.79 -1.39
C ARG A 39 -2.14 -19.12 -0.45
N GLU A 40 -2.04 -19.35 0.86
CA GLU A 40 -2.92 -18.72 1.83
C GLU A 40 -2.66 -17.22 1.97
N ARG A 41 -1.40 -16.78 1.96
CA ARG A 41 -1.07 -15.34 1.86
C ARG A 41 -1.66 -14.72 0.60
N LEU A 42 -1.50 -15.39 -0.55
CA LEU A 42 -2.04 -14.93 -1.83
C LEU A 42 -3.57 -14.84 -1.81
N ARG A 43 -4.25 -15.80 -1.18
CA ARG A 43 -5.71 -15.78 -0.98
C ARG A 43 -6.16 -14.51 -0.24
N GLY A 44 -5.47 -14.15 0.84
CA GLY A 44 -5.75 -12.93 1.60
C GLY A 44 -5.60 -11.67 0.74
N HIS A 45 -4.52 -11.56 -0.03
CA HIS A 45 -4.30 -10.44 -0.95
C HIS A 45 -5.34 -10.36 -2.07
N ILE A 46 -5.77 -11.50 -2.61
CA ILE A 46 -6.84 -11.55 -3.62
C ILE A 46 -8.18 -11.11 -3.01
N ALA A 47 -8.48 -11.52 -1.78
CA ALA A 47 -9.69 -11.10 -1.07
C ALA A 47 -9.70 -9.58 -0.87
N PHE A 48 -8.60 -9.03 -0.35
CA PHE A 48 -8.41 -7.59 -0.21
C PHE A 48 -8.57 -6.86 -1.56
N PHE A 49 -7.90 -7.32 -2.61
CA PHE A 49 -8.03 -6.66 -3.92
C PHE A 49 -9.46 -6.74 -4.45
N LYS A 50 -10.17 -7.85 -4.28
CA LYS A 50 -11.57 -7.97 -4.72
C LYS A 50 -12.50 -7.00 -3.98
N GLU A 51 -12.27 -6.78 -2.69
CA GLU A 51 -12.99 -5.80 -1.89
C GLU A 51 -12.71 -4.36 -2.38
N TRP A 52 -11.44 -4.06 -2.69
CA TRP A 52 -11.01 -2.69 -2.97
C TRP A 52 -10.87 -2.31 -4.44
N ARG A 53 -10.99 -3.25 -5.39
CA ARG A 53 -10.68 -3.01 -6.83
C ARG A 53 -11.48 -1.87 -7.46
N GLU A 54 -12.75 -1.67 -7.07
CA GLU A 54 -13.57 -0.58 -7.59
C GLU A 54 -13.13 0.78 -7.03
N PHE A 55 -12.72 0.80 -5.76
CA PHE A 55 -12.10 1.96 -5.14
C PHE A 55 -10.78 2.29 -5.84
N ILE A 56 -9.88 1.30 -5.97
CA ILE A 56 -8.58 1.44 -6.61
C ILE A 56 -8.71 1.95 -8.05
N ALA A 57 -9.58 1.34 -8.86
CA ALA A 57 -9.79 1.72 -10.26
C ALA A 57 -10.37 3.14 -10.42
N GLY A 58 -11.19 3.59 -9.46
CA GLY A 58 -11.81 4.92 -9.47
C GLY A 58 -11.07 5.98 -8.66
N SER A 59 -9.84 5.72 -8.21
CA SER A 59 -9.07 6.63 -7.37
C SER A 59 -8.16 7.55 -8.17
N VAL A 60 -7.93 8.75 -7.64
CA VAL A 60 -6.80 9.60 -8.00
C VAL A 60 -5.57 9.09 -7.24
N ALA A 61 -4.43 9.05 -7.93
CA ALA A 61 -3.15 8.69 -7.33
C ALA A 61 -2.34 9.94 -6.97
N HIS A 62 -1.94 10.06 -5.71
CA HIS A 62 -0.97 11.03 -5.24
C HIS A 62 0.36 10.33 -4.97
N LEU A 63 1.41 10.73 -5.68
CA LEU A 63 2.76 10.23 -5.41
C LEU A 63 3.27 10.84 -4.10
N LEU A 64 3.58 10.01 -3.11
CA LEU A 64 4.15 10.43 -1.82
C LEU A 64 5.68 10.41 -1.84
N THR A 65 6.26 9.74 -2.85
CA THR A 65 7.68 9.77 -3.20
C THR A 65 7.85 10.23 -4.65
N PRO A 66 8.96 10.90 -5.01
CA PRO A 66 9.22 11.27 -6.40
C PRO A 66 9.28 10.03 -7.32
N PRO A 67 8.83 10.14 -8.59
CA PRO A 67 9.05 9.07 -9.57
C PRO A 67 10.55 8.84 -9.79
N ARG A 68 10.92 7.57 -9.98
CA ARG A 68 12.30 7.12 -10.19
C ARG A 68 12.37 6.23 -11.44
N PRO A 69 13.54 6.09 -12.07
CA PRO A 69 13.73 5.09 -13.12
C PRO A 69 13.34 3.69 -12.65
N LYS A 70 12.78 2.87 -13.53
CA LYS A 70 12.29 1.52 -13.18
C LYS A 70 13.41 0.61 -12.66
N GLU A 71 14.63 0.83 -13.12
CA GLU A 71 15.83 0.09 -12.76
C GLU A 71 16.34 0.45 -11.36
N ASP A 72 15.91 1.60 -10.83
CA ASP A 72 16.30 2.05 -9.50
C ASP A 72 15.49 1.33 -8.44
N ARG A 73 16.17 0.47 -7.68
CA ARG A 73 15.60 -0.31 -6.59
C ARG A 73 16.01 0.21 -5.21
N THR A 74 16.48 1.45 -5.12
CA THR A 74 16.94 2.05 -3.85
C THR A 74 15.82 2.81 -3.14
N GLY A 75 15.94 2.92 -1.82
CA GLY A 75 15.09 3.81 -1.04
C GLY A 75 13.69 3.28 -0.74
N TRP A 76 12.71 4.19 -0.79
CA TRP A 76 11.31 3.87 -0.56
C TRP A 76 10.47 4.41 -1.71
N ALA A 77 9.36 3.72 -1.98
CA ALA A 77 8.31 4.19 -2.86
C ALA A 77 6.99 4.24 -2.09
N ALA A 78 6.18 5.27 -2.32
CA ALA A 78 4.85 5.33 -1.75
C ALA A 78 3.89 6.14 -2.62
N LEU A 79 2.64 5.69 -2.64
CA LEU A 79 1.54 6.39 -3.30
C LEU A 79 0.27 6.28 -2.46
N GLN A 80 -0.56 7.31 -2.54
CA GLN A 80 -1.89 7.33 -1.96
C GLN A 80 -2.91 7.23 -3.08
N LEU A 81 -3.84 6.29 -2.94
CA LEU A 81 -5.05 6.23 -3.73
C LEU A 81 -6.20 6.83 -2.92
N GLN A 82 -6.87 7.81 -3.50
CA GLN A 82 -8.00 8.49 -2.89
C GLN A 82 -9.08 8.71 -3.93
N ARG A 83 -10.33 8.40 -3.57
CA ARG A 83 -11.46 8.89 -4.34
C ARG A 83 -11.88 10.26 -3.79
N PRO A 84 -11.94 11.31 -4.63
CA PRO A 84 -12.41 12.63 -4.19
C PRO A 84 -13.77 12.53 -3.49
N GLY A 85 -13.88 13.10 -2.29
CA GLY A 85 -15.11 13.12 -1.50
C GLY A 85 -15.54 11.80 -0.82
N ALA A 86 -14.78 10.70 -0.95
CA ALA A 86 -15.18 9.40 -0.40
C ALA A 86 -14.76 9.16 1.07
N GLY A 87 -14.14 10.15 1.72
CA GLY A 87 -13.63 10.03 3.10
C GLY A 87 -12.59 8.92 3.31
N THR A 88 -12.13 8.25 2.25
CA THR A 88 -11.28 7.06 2.35
C THR A 88 -10.05 7.19 1.46
N SER A 89 -8.88 6.81 1.99
CA SER A 89 -7.62 6.73 1.25
C SER A 89 -6.86 5.44 1.57
N LEU A 90 -6.19 4.86 0.58
CA LEU A 90 -5.25 3.76 0.74
C LEU A 90 -3.84 4.24 0.43
N LEU A 91 -2.92 4.09 1.37
CA LEU A 91 -1.50 4.38 1.17
C LEU A 91 -0.76 3.07 0.96
N PHE A 92 -0.20 2.90 -0.22
CA PHE A 92 0.72 1.81 -0.51
C PHE A 92 2.15 2.28 -0.26
N VAL A 93 2.85 1.60 0.65
CA VAL A 93 4.20 1.97 1.08
C VAL A 93 5.13 0.79 0.91
N TYR A 94 6.25 1.02 0.23
CA TYR A 94 7.23 0.01 -0.15
C TYR A 94 8.61 0.42 0.37
N ARG A 95 9.27 -0.47 1.12
CA ARG A 95 10.71 -0.37 1.41
C ARG A 95 11.45 -1.19 0.37
N LEU A 96 12.32 -0.54 -0.41
CA LEU A 96 13.19 -1.21 -1.39
C LEU A 96 14.56 -1.47 -0.74
N ASP A 97 15.65 -1.20 -1.44
CA ASP A 97 17.00 -1.24 -0.86
C ASP A 97 17.31 0.06 -0.12
N ASP A 98 16.91 0.11 1.15
CA ASP A 98 17.20 1.21 2.07
C ASP A 98 17.75 0.67 3.39
N ALA A 99 18.69 1.41 4.00
CA ALA A 99 19.28 1.05 5.28
C ALA A 99 18.33 1.29 6.45
N THR A 100 17.48 2.32 6.37
CA THR A 100 16.53 2.69 7.42
C THR A 100 15.23 1.90 7.25
N ASP A 101 14.73 1.36 8.37
CA ASP A 101 13.48 0.58 8.43
C ASP A 101 12.25 1.45 8.73
N ARG A 102 12.44 2.75 8.95
CA ARG A 102 11.38 3.73 9.26
C ARG A 102 11.39 4.90 8.30
N ARG A 103 10.20 5.39 7.93
CA ARG A 103 10.05 6.59 7.12
C ARG A 103 8.72 7.29 7.36
N TRP A 104 8.72 8.62 7.31
CA TRP A 104 7.51 9.43 7.37
C TRP A 104 6.94 9.65 5.97
N PHE A 105 5.63 9.50 5.86
CA PHE A 105 4.85 9.82 4.67
C PHE A 105 3.75 10.81 5.00
N TYR A 106 3.54 11.78 4.12
CA TYR A 106 2.59 12.87 4.35
C TYR A 106 1.43 12.71 3.38
N PRO A 107 0.28 12.18 3.82
CA PRO A 107 -0.94 12.13 3.03
C PRO A 107 -1.25 13.47 2.35
N ARG A 108 -2.00 13.40 1.26
CA ARG A 108 -2.40 14.57 0.46
C ARG A 108 -3.91 14.65 0.36
N ALA A 109 -4.41 15.87 0.14
CA ALA A 109 -5.81 16.12 -0.20
C ALA A 109 -6.84 15.49 0.77
N LEU A 110 -6.48 15.37 2.05
CA LEU A 110 -7.43 15.02 3.10
C LEU A 110 -8.23 16.26 3.50
N GLU A 111 -9.46 16.07 3.99
CA GLU A 111 -10.25 17.16 4.55
C GLU A 111 -9.66 17.57 5.91
N PRO A 112 -9.15 18.81 6.09
CA PRO A 112 -8.36 19.18 7.27
C PRO A 112 -9.08 18.95 8.60
N GLU A 113 -10.37 19.29 8.66
CA GLU A 113 -11.20 19.27 9.88
C GLU A 113 -11.87 17.90 10.14
N ARG A 114 -11.70 16.93 9.24
CA ARG A 114 -12.27 15.59 9.42
C ARG A 114 -11.33 14.71 10.24
N LEU A 115 -11.91 13.90 11.11
CA LEU A 115 -11.18 12.85 11.84
C LEU A 115 -11.09 11.60 10.98
N TYR A 116 -9.91 11.00 10.95
CA TYR A 116 -9.63 9.76 10.24
C TYR A 116 -9.14 8.71 11.22
N VAL A 117 -9.69 7.51 11.08
CA VAL A 117 -9.13 6.28 11.63
C VAL A 117 -8.03 5.82 10.69
N VAL A 118 -6.80 5.79 11.21
CA VAL A 118 -5.61 5.28 10.53
C VAL A 118 -5.42 3.83 10.95
N SER A 119 -5.36 2.88 10.01
CA SER A 119 -5.12 1.47 10.34
C SER A 119 -4.22 0.77 9.31
N ASP A 120 -3.45 -0.22 9.76
CA ASP A 120 -2.79 -1.17 8.86
C ASP A 120 -3.80 -2.24 8.43
N VAL A 121 -3.91 -2.54 7.13
CA VAL A 121 -4.88 -3.51 6.63
C VAL A 121 -4.63 -4.94 7.14
N ASP A 122 -3.40 -5.26 7.53
CA ASP A 122 -3.07 -6.56 8.13
C ASP A 122 -3.41 -6.62 9.63
N GLN A 123 -3.45 -5.46 10.30
CA GLN A 123 -3.64 -5.34 11.76
C GLN A 123 -4.62 -4.20 12.09
N PRO A 124 -5.88 -4.28 11.64
CA PRO A 124 -6.81 -3.14 11.71
C PRO A 124 -7.21 -2.74 13.14
N ALA A 125 -7.16 -3.67 14.10
CA ALA A 125 -7.60 -3.45 15.48
C ALA A 125 -6.47 -3.05 16.46
N GLU A 126 -5.22 -3.40 16.16
CA GLU A 126 -4.09 -3.19 17.08
C GLU A 126 -3.36 -1.85 16.84
N ARG A 127 -3.61 -1.20 15.70
CA ARG A 127 -2.93 0.04 15.29
C ARG A 127 -3.88 1.12 14.79
N SER A 128 -5.12 1.15 15.28
CA SER A 128 -6.03 2.25 14.97
C SER A 128 -5.66 3.50 15.77
N SER A 129 -5.41 4.61 15.08
CA SER A 129 -5.26 5.92 15.70
C SER A 129 -6.21 6.92 15.04
N HIS A 130 -6.75 7.84 15.84
CA HIS A 130 -7.66 8.89 15.37
C HIS A 130 -6.86 10.17 15.20
N ARG A 131 -6.83 10.72 14.00
CA ARG A 131 -6.10 11.95 13.68
C ARG A 131 -6.87 12.79 12.69
N SER A 132 -6.81 14.10 12.82
CA SER A 132 -7.39 15.01 11.83
C SER A 132 -6.66 14.94 10.50
N GLY A 133 -7.34 15.28 9.41
CA GLY A 133 -6.71 15.43 8.10
C GLY A 133 -5.54 16.43 8.14
N ALA A 134 -5.69 17.52 8.90
CA ALA A 134 -4.63 18.52 9.07
C ALA A 134 -3.37 17.95 9.75
N GLU A 135 -3.54 17.19 10.84
CA GLU A 135 -2.42 16.53 11.52
C GLU A 135 -1.74 15.49 10.63
N LEU A 136 -2.52 14.67 9.92
CA LEU A 136 -1.99 13.68 9.00
C LEU A 136 -1.15 14.32 7.90
N MET A 137 -1.64 15.38 7.27
CA MET A 137 -0.91 16.08 6.20
C MET A 137 0.32 16.85 6.72
N ARG A 138 0.29 17.39 7.94
CA ARG A 138 1.38 18.22 8.52
C ARG A 138 2.46 17.39 9.19
N GLU A 139 2.08 16.42 10.00
CA GLU A 139 3.00 15.64 10.84
C GLU A 139 3.35 14.28 10.20
N GLY A 140 2.53 13.82 9.25
CA GLY A 140 2.76 12.57 8.53
C GLY A 140 2.50 11.32 9.36
N LEU A 141 2.71 10.18 8.72
CA LEU A 141 2.58 8.84 9.24
C LEU A 141 3.96 8.18 9.24
N GLU A 142 4.45 7.77 10.41
CA GLU A 142 5.64 6.93 10.51
C GLU A 142 5.26 5.51 10.10
N VAL A 143 5.98 4.96 9.13
CA VAL A 143 5.83 3.57 8.68
C VAL A 143 7.12 2.82 8.99
N THR A 144 7.00 1.68 9.65
CA THR A 144 8.11 0.77 9.95
C THR A 144 7.99 -0.51 9.15
N LEU A 145 9.00 -0.82 8.34
CA LEU A 145 9.12 -2.05 7.56
C LEU A 145 10.50 -2.68 7.86
N PRO A 146 10.60 -3.64 8.81
CA PRO A 146 11.88 -4.19 9.26
C PRO A 146 12.70 -4.89 8.17
N THR A 147 12.01 -5.47 7.18
CA THR A 147 12.64 -6.23 6.09
C THR A 147 12.69 -5.39 4.81
N ARG A 148 13.81 -5.42 4.08
CA ARG A 148 13.90 -4.83 2.74
C ARG A 148 13.00 -5.58 1.75
N TYR A 149 12.57 -4.90 0.69
CA TYR A 149 11.62 -5.44 -0.29
C TYR A 149 10.34 -5.97 0.37
N SER A 150 9.78 -5.14 1.26
CA SER A 150 8.51 -5.39 1.92
C SER A 150 7.58 -4.19 1.73
N ALA A 151 6.30 -4.40 2.04
CA ALA A 151 5.27 -3.40 1.81
C ALA A 151 4.19 -3.46 2.88
N THR A 152 3.58 -2.31 3.17
CA THR A 152 2.33 -2.21 3.94
C THR A 152 1.30 -1.38 3.16
N ILE A 153 0.02 -1.60 3.49
CA ILE A 153 -1.08 -0.76 3.04
C ILE A 153 -1.71 -0.16 4.28
N ILE A 154 -1.71 1.18 4.35
CA ILE A 154 -2.36 1.91 5.43
C ILE A 154 -3.70 2.44 4.90
N CYS A 155 -4.77 2.16 5.62
CA CYS A 155 -6.11 2.66 5.34
C CYS A 155 -6.37 3.90 6.19
N LEU A 156 -6.80 4.99 5.56
CA LEU A 156 -7.34 6.16 6.23
C LEU A 156 -8.83 6.19 5.93
N ARG A 157 -9.65 6.11 6.96
CA ARG A 157 -11.11 6.17 6.83
C ARG A 157 -11.66 7.27 7.71
N GLU A 158 -12.43 8.17 7.13
CA GLU A 158 -13.14 9.20 7.87
C GLU A 158 -14.06 8.55 8.91
N GLU A 159 -14.01 9.06 10.13
CA GLU A 159 -14.90 8.64 11.20
C GLU A 159 -16.31 9.21 10.94
N GLU A 160 -17.30 8.33 10.79
CA GLU A 160 -18.68 8.77 10.69
C GLU A 160 -19.10 9.44 12.00
N LYS A 161 -19.56 10.69 11.93
CA LYS A 161 -20.16 11.35 13.10
C LYS A 161 -21.35 10.51 13.55
N ALA A 162 -21.30 10.01 14.79
CA ALA A 162 -22.47 9.44 15.45
C ALA A 162 -23.61 10.47 15.37
N ARG A 163 -24.70 10.08 14.71
CA ARG A 163 -25.93 10.89 14.61
C ARG A 163 -26.66 10.96 15.94
#